data_AF-A0AAE3M6Q4-F1
#
_entry.id   AF-A0AAE3M6Q4-F1
#
_cell.length_a   1.000
_cell.length_b   1.000
_cell.length_c   1.000
_cell.angle_alpha   90.00
_cell.angle_beta   90.00
_cell.angle_gamma   90.00
#
_symmetry.space_group_name_H-M   'P 1'
#
loop_
_entity.id
_entity.type
_entity.pdbx_description
1 polymer ?
#
loop_
_entity_poly.entity_id
_entity_poly.type
_entity_poly.pdbx_seq_one_letter_code
_entity_poly.pdbx_strand_id
1 'polypeptide(L)' 'MQEKMFALMQEWESGDQSPREFCSSHIIKEHIFYYWRKKYTKSKAPCEEGFVPLNIGTQGSLDVPMVEIAY' A
#
# COMPACT_ATOMS: atom_id res chain seq x y z
N MET A 1 -12.34 8.68 20.47
CA MET A 1 -11.26 9.49 19.85
C MET A 1 -10.94 9.07 18.42
N GLN A 2 -10.90 7.76 18.11
CA GLN A 2 -10.58 7.24 16.78
C GLN A 2 -11.52 7.71 15.66
N GLU A 3 -12.82 7.75 15.91
CA GLU A 3 -13.82 8.16 14.91
C GLU A 3 -13.59 9.59 14.39
N LYS A 4 -13.15 10.51 15.24
CA LYS A 4 -12.86 11.90 14.83
C LYS A 4 -11.73 11.97 13.81
N MET A 5 -10.69 11.15 13.98
CA MET A 5 -9.57 11.11 13.04
C MET A 5 -9.94 10.43 11.73
N PHE A 6 -10.78 9.39 11.77
CA PHE A 6 -11.28 8.76 10.55
C PHE A 6 -12.22 9.68 9.75
N ALA A 7 -13.06 10.47 10.44
CA ALA A 7 -13.88 11.49 9.77
C ALA A 7 -13.00 12.52 9.04
N LEU A 8 -11.91 12.99 9.66
CA LEU A 8 -10.95 13.90 9.03
C LEU A 8 -10.23 13.27 7.83
N MET A 9 -9.87 11.97 7.91
CA MET A 9 -9.26 11.26 6.77
C MET A 9 -10.24 11.11 5.61
N GLN A 10 -11.53 10.88 5.90
CA GLN A 10 -12.57 10.80 4.89
C GLN A 10 -12.87 12.16 4.25
N GLU A 11 -12.89 13.23 5.05
CA GLU A 11 -13.04 14.60 4.58
C GLU A 11 -11.86 14.99 3.67
N TRP A 12 -10.63 14.66 4.08
CA TRP A 12 -9.44 14.86 3.25
C TRP A 12 -9.47 14.03 1.96
N GLU A 13 -9.89 12.76 2.01
CA GLU A 13 -9.98 11.89 0.83
C GLU A 13 -11.04 12.36 -0.17
N SER A 14 -12.10 13.01 0.33
CA SER A 14 -13.15 13.60 -0.52
C SER A 14 -12.74 14.94 -1.12
N GLY A 15 -11.71 15.59 -0.58
CA GLY A 15 -11.18 16.86 -1.04
C GLY A 15 -9.93 16.70 -1.93
N ASP A 16 -9.57 17.78 -2.62
CA ASP A 16 -8.34 17.87 -3.44
C ASP A 16 -7.23 18.67 -2.71
N GLN A 17 -7.18 18.57 -1.38
CA GLN A 17 -6.21 19.33 -0.59
C GLN A 17 -4.93 18.53 -0.40
N SER A 18 -3.79 19.20 -0.54
CA SER A 18 -2.50 18.60 -0.19
C SER A 18 -2.45 18.28 1.31
N PRO A 19 -1.81 17.16 1.72
CA PRO A 19 -1.76 16.74 3.13
C PRO A 19 -1.14 17.80 4.05
N ARG A 20 -0.22 18.62 3.51
CA ARG A 20 0.40 19.74 4.23
C ARG A 20 -0.60 20.86 4.54
N GLU A 21 -1.43 21.24 3.56
CA GLU A 21 -2.44 22.28 3.74
C GLU A 21 -3.55 21.81 4.70
N PHE A 22 -3.96 20.54 4.58
CA PHE A 22 -4.92 19.93 5.47
C PHE A 22 -4.41 19.87 6.93
N CYS A 23 -3.15 19.46 7.13
CA CYS A 23 -2.51 19.47 8.44
C CYS A 23 -2.43 20.87 9.06
N SER A 24 -2.10 21.89 8.24
CA SER A 24 -2.05 23.29 8.68
C SER A 24 -3.42 23.83 9.07
N SER A 25 -4.49 23.50 8.32
CA SER A 25 -5.86 23.95 8.61
C SER A 25 -6.43 23.31 9.88
N HIS A 26 -6.21 22.01 10.08
CA HIS A 26 -6.79 21.25 11.20
C HIS A 26 -5.87 21.14 12.43
N ILE A 27 -4.70 21.81 12.43
CA ILE A 27 -3.69 21.78 13.51
C ILE A 27 -3.27 20.32 13.84
N ILE A 28 -3.11 19.51 12.80
CA ILE A 28 -2.69 18.11 12.93
C ILE A 28 -1.20 18.05 12.60
N LYS A 29 -0.42 17.38 13.46
CA LYS A 29 0.99 17.14 13.15
C LYS A 29 1.09 16.14 11.99
N GLU A 30 2.00 16.39 11.06
CA GLU A 30 2.14 15.61 9.84
C GLU A 30 2.36 14.10 10.10
N HIS A 31 3.16 13.73 11.10
CA HIS A 31 3.36 12.32 11.48
C HIS A 31 2.08 11.63 11.99
N ILE A 32 1.19 12.38 12.65
CA ILE A 32 -0.11 11.89 13.12
C ILE A 32 -1.02 11.67 11.92
N PHE A 33 -1.00 12.59 10.96
CA PHE A 33 -1.76 12.46 9.71
C PHE A 33 -1.35 11.21 8.94
N TYR A 34 -0.05 10.99 8.70
CA TYR A 34 0.42 9.80 7.98
C TYR A 34 0.11 8.50 8.71
N TYR A 35 0.20 8.50 10.04
CA TYR A 35 -0.20 7.35 10.86
C TYR A 35 -1.68 7.00 10.63
N TRP A 36 -2.56 7.99 10.74
CA TRP A 36 -4.00 7.78 10.58
C TRP A 36 -4.38 7.45 9.15
N ARG A 37 -3.74 8.07 8.15
CA ARG A 37 -3.94 7.73 6.74
C ARG A 37 -3.60 6.27 6.49
N LYS A 38 -2.43 5.81 6.94
CA LYS A 38 -2.03 4.40 6.80
C LYS A 38 -3.02 3.47 7.49
N LYS A 39 -3.49 3.83 8.68
CA LYS A 39 -4.47 3.05 9.43
C LYS A 39 -5.85 3.03 8.76
N TYR A 40 -6.29 4.16 8.20
CA TYR A 40 -7.55 4.31 7.47
C TYR A 40 -7.55 3.50 6.16
N THR A 41 -6.48 3.58 5.38
CA THR A 41 -6.31 2.74 4.18
C THR A 41 -6.30 1.26 4.53
N LYS A 42 -5.60 0.85 5.60
CA LYS A 42 -5.60 -0.54 6.07
C LYS A 42 -6.98 -1.03 6.54
N SER A 43 -7.81 -0.16 7.12
CA SER A 43 -9.17 -0.52 7.53
C SER A 43 -10.15 -0.61 6.36
N LYS A 44 -9.87 0.08 5.24
CA LYS A 44 -10.70 0.02 4.02
C LYS A 44 -10.28 -1.08 3.07
N ALA A 45 -8.99 -1.38 3.03
CA ALA A 45 -8.50 -2.54 2.30
C ALA A 45 -9.13 -3.79 2.93
N PRO A 46 -9.73 -4.70 2.13
CA PRO A 46 -9.93 -6.05 2.63
C PRO A 46 -8.58 -6.56 3.15
N CYS A 47 -8.57 -7.34 4.24
CA CYS A 47 -7.36 -7.97 4.75
C CYS A 47 -6.73 -8.86 3.67
N GLU A 48 -5.96 -8.27 2.75
CA GLU A 48 -5.00 -8.97 1.90
C GLU A 48 -3.74 -9.19 2.75
N GLU A 49 -3.91 -9.89 3.87
CA GLU A 49 -2.81 -10.45 4.65
C GLU A 49 -2.35 -11.79 4.07
N GLY A 50 -2.86 -12.17 2.89
CA GLY A 50 -2.55 -13.42 2.21
C GLY A 50 -1.74 -13.18 0.96
N PHE A 51 -0.66 -13.94 0.82
CA PHE A 51 0.12 -14.16 -0.38
C PHE A 51 -0.70 -13.93 -1.67
N VAL A 52 -0.25 -12.99 -2.50
CA VAL A 52 -0.79 -12.82 -3.85
C VAL A 52 -0.36 -14.06 -4.65
N PRO A 53 -1.27 -14.89 -5.17
CA PRO A 53 -0.92 -16.05 -5.97
C PRO A 53 -0.22 -15.58 -7.24
N LEU A 54 1.09 -15.83 -7.32
CA LEU A 54 1.91 -15.49 -8.46
C LEU A 54 1.77 -16.63 -9.47
N ASN A 55 1.08 -16.36 -10.58
CA ASN A 55 0.94 -17.33 -11.65
C ASN A 55 2.22 -17.31 -12.48
N ILE A 56 3.19 -18.20 -12.17
CA ILE A 56 4.34 -18.42 -13.04
C ILE A 56 3.78 -19.07 -14.30
N GLY A 57 3.61 -18.27 -15.35
CA GLY A 57 3.45 -18.80 -16.70
C GLY A 57 4.73 -19.52 -17.06
N THR A 58 4.72 -20.85 -17.07
CA THR A 58 5.77 -21.67 -17.68
C THR A 58 5.79 -21.38 -19.18
N GLN A 59 6.53 -20.36 -19.55
CA GLN A 59 6.91 -20.07 -20.93
C GLN A 59 8.30 -20.68 -21.14
N GLY A 60 8.35 -21.85 -21.79
CA GLY A 60 9.56 -22.37 -22.41
C GLY A 60 10.00 -23.74 -21.93
N SER A 61 9.52 -24.77 -22.62
CA SER A 61 10.20 -26.06 -22.72
C SER A 61 11.36 -25.95 -23.72
N LEU A 62 12.47 -26.68 -23.45
CA LEU A 62 13.58 -27.07 -24.35
C LEU A 62 14.52 -25.90 -24.74
N ASP A 63 15.85 -25.97 -24.71
CA ASP A 63 16.83 -27.05 -24.77
C ASP A 63 18.14 -26.49 -24.17
N VAL A 64 18.70 -27.10 -23.12
CA VAL A 64 20.03 -26.72 -22.62
C VAL A 64 20.98 -27.86 -22.98
N PRO A 65 21.87 -27.71 -23.98
CA PRO A 65 22.86 -28.74 -24.25
C PRO A 65 23.82 -28.83 -23.05
N MET A 66 23.75 -29.97 -22.38
CA MET A 66 24.71 -30.40 -21.36
C MET A 66 26.09 -30.50 -22.01
N VAL A 67 26.98 -29.56 -21.70
CA VAL A 67 28.39 -29.68 -22.08
C VAL A 67 29.09 -30.50 -20.99
N GLU A 68 29.43 -31.75 -21.31
CA GLU A 68 30.36 -32.54 -20.52
C GLU A 68 31.77 -31.95 -20.66
N ILE A 69 32.33 -31.50 -19.54
CA ILE A 69 33.74 -31.11 -19.46
C ILE A 69 34.51 -32.39 -19.11
N ALA A 70 35.12 -33.02 -20.11
CA ALA A 70 36.09 -34.09 -19.89
C ALA A 70 37.41 -33.50 -19.37
N TYR A 71 37.93 -34.12 -18.31
CA TYR A 71 39.15 -33.76 -17.58
C TYR A 71 40.43 -34.17 -18.31
#